data_AF-A0A5C6C549-F1
#
_entry.id   AF-A0A5C6C549-F1
#
_cell.length_a   1.000
_cell.length_b   1.000
_cell.length_c   1.000
_cell.angle_alpha   90.00
_cell.angle_beta   90.00
_cell.angle_gamma   90.00
#
_symmetry.space_group_name_H-M   'P 1'
#
loop_
_entity.id
_entity.type
_entity.pdbx_description
1 polymer ?
#
loop_
_entity_poly.entity_id
_entity_poly.type
_entity_poly.pdbx_seq_one_letter_code
_entity_poly.pdbx_strand_id
1 'polypeptide(L)'
;MLIQNFRWIPIPVTMALLVCLMWGAAQAEIPMQAADEAAHEAKRTAVILPFQEDINPLSGELLKRKFRAAVDSGVDVIIFDLHSPGGFTLVTFELMDMVLDAKDVETVAYIGKDAISGAALLALSMDTILMKPGARIGDAGEIVMGQDGAYRYTEAKSRSVLAQKARDTAAATGRSVALAEKMTDQDMVVFRVTNKNTGEQKYFSDKELAAMKDADDWEVGKPIREAGKDMFFIANGRRAVELGIADQLVSGKEDLARVLNVQAPIPEEHRSWVDTFVLILNMKFFTFLLLLAGLIALAVELSAPGLGVGGLLSLLCFGLFFWSRFLGGTSGWLEVLLFVVGLLCIAAEVFVIPGFGVAGILGLALTVGSLVMASGHLSISDGQVNWMALGDDLLTVLGAFLVFLISIFIITSYMGKIPILSRLTLQAEVASDDAYLAESAPAWQRVELGQTGTTVSPLNPGGRMQVDDMLVDVVSEGDYIDSGSPVRVIAKQGTRVVVRVL
;
A
#
# COMPACT_ATOMS: atom_id res chain seq x y z
N MET A 1 62.35 -4.95 -41.83
CA MET A 1 62.65 -5.74 -43.04
C MET A 1 61.44 -6.63 -43.29
N LEU A 2 60.85 -6.62 -44.50
CA LEU A 2 59.71 -7.47 -44.95
C LEU A 2 58.39 -7.26 -44.15
N ILE A 3 57.46 -6.37 -44.55
CA ILE A 3 56.47 -6.43 -45.67
C ILE A 3 55.63 -7.74 -45.60
N GLN A 4 54.35 -7.73 -45.21
CA GLN A 4 53.11 -7.64 -46.05
C GLN A 4 51.89 -7.85 -45.11
N ASN A 5 50.61 -7.55 -45.40
CA ASN A 5 49.93 -6.73 -46.43
C ASN A 5 48.45 -6.52 -46.01
N PHE A 6 47.89 -5.30 -46.12
CA PHE A 6 46.58 -5.02 -46.77
C PHE A 6 46.35 -3.50 -46.90
N ARG A 7 46.04 -3.01 -48.10
CA ARG A 7 45.78 -1.58 -48.38
C ARG A 7 44.34 -1.40 -48.85
N TRP A 8 43.70 -0.33 -48.38
CA TRP A 8 42.40 0.11 -48.86
C TRP A 8 42.51 0.68 -50.28
N ILE A 9 41.53 0.38 -51.12
CA ILE A 9 41.40 0.91 -52.49
C ILE A 9 40.54 2.19 -52.42
N PRO A 10 41.00 3.34 -52.96
CA PRO A 10 40.17 4.53 -53.08
C PRO A 10 39.20 4.41 -54.27
N ILE A 11 37.92 4.68 -54.04
CA ILE A 11 36.90 4.76 -55.10
C ILE A 11 36.91 6.19 -55.70
N PRO A 12 36.90 6.35 -57.05
CA PRO A 12 37.08 7.66 -57.69
C PRO A 12 35.84 8.56 -57.66
N VAL A 13 36.10 9.87 -57.60
CA VAL A 13 35.13 10.96 -57.35
C VAL A 13 34.43 11.43 -58.64
N THR A 14 33.84 10.51 -59.42
CA THR A 14 33.28 10.81 -60.75
C THR A 14 31.83 10.35 -60.96
N MET A 15 31.00 10.30 -59.92
CA MET A 15 29.57 9.95 -60.06
C MET A 15 28.60 10.78 -59.19
N ALA A 16 28.99 11.97 -58.75
CA ALA A 16 28.18 12.86 -57.90
C ALA A 16 27.62 14.12 -58.63
N LEU A 17 27.91 14.30 -59.92
CA LEU A 17 27.65 15.56 -60.65
C LEU A 17 26.54 15.52 -61.72
N LEU A 18 25.82 14.40 -61.84
CA LEU A 18 24.73 14.23 -62.84
C LEU A 18 23.32 14.09 -62.24
N VAL A 19 23.17 14.10 -60.90
CA VAL A 19 21.85 14.03 -60.23
C VAL A 19 21.33 15.43 -59.85
N CYS A 20 22.21 16.44 -59.71
CA CYS A 20 21.82 17.80 -59.29
C CYS A 20 21.28 18.69 -60.42
N LEU A 21 21.12 18.20 -61.65
CA LEU A 21 20.68 19.00 -62.82
C LEU A 21 19.31 18.61 -63.39
N MET A 22 18.55 17.73 -62.73
CA MET A 22 17.18 17.37 -63.15
C MET A 22 16.07 17.62 -62.11
N TRP A 23 16.35 18.37 -61.03
CA TRP A 23 15.32 18.87 -60.10
C TRP A 23 15.10 20.39 -60.25
N GLY A 24 15.16 20.87 -61.50
CA GLY A 24 15.12 22.30 -61.84
C GLY A 24 14.03 22.67 -62.86
N ALA A 25 12.86 22.04 -62.81
CA ALA A 25 11.70 22.40 -63.65
C ALA A 25 10.37 21.82 -63.12
N ALA A 26 9.89 22.30 -61.97
CA ALA A 26 8.55 21.99 -61.45
C ALA A 26 8.01 23.10 -60.53
N GLN A 27 7.96 24.33 -61.02
CA GLN A 27 7.15 25.38 -60.40
C GLN A 27 5.68 25.16 -60.80
N ALA A 28 4.94 24.47 -59.92
CA ALA A 28 3.49 24.56 -59.91
C ALA A 28 3.10 25.68 -58.95
N GLU A 29 2.36 26.67 -59.42
CA GLU A 29 1.84 27.76 -58.60
C GLU A 29 0.81 27.20 -57.61
N ILE A 30 1.20 27.04 -56.35
CA ILE A 30 0.25 26.79 -55.26
C ILE A 30 -0.40 28.15 -54.95
N PRO A 31 -1.74 28.29 -55.00
CA PRO A 31 -2.39 29.54 -54.67
C PRO A 31 -2.09 29.90 -53.22
N MET A 32 -1.50 31.08 -53.02
CA MET A 32 -1.28 31.67 -51.70
C MET A 32 -2.64 32.05 -51.11
N GLN A 33 -3.31 31.09 -50.46
CA GLN A 33 -4.44 31.40 -49.59
C GLN A 33 -3.93 32.32 -48.47
N ALA A 34 -4.64 33.42 -48.29
CA ALA A 34 -4.19 34.54 -47.48
C ALA A 34 -3.80 34.09 -46.07
N ALA A 35 -2.70 34.66 -45.57
CA ALA A 35 -2.38 34.60 -44.16
C ALA A 35 -3.56 35.17 -43.36
N ASP A 36 -4.08 34.38 -42.44
CA ASP A 36 -5.09 34.83 -41.49
C ASP A 36 -4.35 35.67 -40.43
N GLU A 37 -4.19 36.97 -40.70
CA GLU A 37 -3.62 37.96 -39.77
C GLU A 37 -4.57 38.25 -38.60
N ALA A 38 -5.00 37.19 -37.90
CA ALA A 38 -5.43 37.28 -36.52
C ALA A 38 -4.18 37.29 -35.64
N ALA A 39 -4.09 38.24 -34.71
CA ALA A 39 -2.93 38.40 -33.84
C ALA A 39 -2.59 37.06 -33.13
N HIS A 40 -1.41 36.53 -33.38
CA HIS A 40 -0.87 35.38 -32.64
C HIS A 40 -0.52 35.82 -31.22
N GLU A 41 -1.52 35.89 -30.34
CA GLU A 41 -1.29 35.67 -28.91
C GLU A 41 -0.55 34.33 -28.75
N ALA A 42 0.52 34.36 -27.98
CA ALA A 42 1.23 33.14 -27.61
C ALA A 42 0.27 32.27 -26.78
N LYS A 43 -0.19 31.17 -27.37
CA LYS A 43 -1.13 30.26 -26.71
C LYS A 43 -0.55 29.74 -25.39
N ARG A 44 -1.40 29.69 -24.38
CA ARG A 44 -1.07 29.23 -23.03
C ARG A 44 -0.58 27.78 -23.04
N THR A 45 0.34 27.48 -22.15
CA THR A 45 0.80 26.11 -21.87
C THR A 45 -0.17 25.42 -20.93
N ALA A 46 -0.32 24.11 -21.07
CA ALA A 46 -1.26 23.33 -20.25
C ALA A 46 -0.80 21.89 -20.05
N VAL A 47 -1.31 21.24 -19.01
CA VAL A 47 -1.19 19.80 -18.81
C VAL A 47 -2.52 19.21 -18.34
N ILE A 48 -2.83 17.99 -18.78
CA ILE A 48 -3.96 17.20 -18.26
C ILE A 48 -3.45 16.24 -17.19
N LEU A 49 -4.11 16.23 -16.03
CA LEU A 49 -3.93 15.27 -14.94
C LEU A 49 -5.15 14.32 -14.92
N PRO A 50 -5.05 13.08 -15.42
CA PRO A 50 -6.14 12.12 -15.35
C PRO A 50 -6.38 11.65 -13.91
N PHE A 51 -7.61 11.83 -13.41
CA PHE A 51 -8.06 11.35 -12.11
C PHE A 51 -9.37 10.56 -12.28
N GLN A 52 -9.24 9.23 -12.33
CA GLN A 52 -10.29 8.30 -12.79
C GLN A 52 -10.56 7.20 -11.72
N GLU A 53 -10.64 7.62 -10.46
CA GLU A 53 -10.62 6.76 -9.26
C GLU A 53 -11.36 7.41 -8.08
N ASP A 54 -11.60 6.67 -7.00
CA ASP A 54 -12.10 7.21 -5.73
C ASP A 54 -11.05 8.07 -5.01
N ILE A 55 -11.51 9.03 -4.21
CA ILE A 55 -10.64 9.91 -3.42
C ILE A 55 -10.27 9.19 -2.12
N ASN A 56 -9.06 8.64 -2.05
CA ASN A 56 -8.50 7.96 -0.89
C ASN A 56 -7.07 8.48 -0.61
N PRO A 57 -6.44 8.16 0.55
CA PRO A 57 -5.13 8.73 0.89
C PRO A 57 -4.06 8.51 -0.19
N LEU A 58 -4.05 7.33 -0.82
CA LEU A 58 -3.12 6.99 -1.89
C LEU A 58 -3.40 7.81 -3.17
N SER A 59 -4.63 7.78 -3.69
CA SER A 59 -4.98 8.55 -4.90
C SER A 59 -4.81 10.06 -4.69
N GLY A 60 -5.08 10.55 -3.48
CA GLY A 60 -4.80 11.89 -3.01
C GLY A 60 -3.32 12.26 -3.08
N GLU A 61 -2.41 11.48 -2.49
CA GLU A 61 -0.97 11.77 -2.59
C GLU A 61 -0.42 11.64 -4.01
N LEU A 62 -0.92 10.70 -4.82
CA LEU A 62 -0.55 10.62 -6.24
C LEU A 62 -0.94 11.91 -6.98
N LEU A 63 -2.15 12.41 -6.74
CA LEU A 63 -2.64 13.64 -7.34
C LEU A 63 -1.89 14.88 -6.82
N LYS A 64 -1.67 14.99 -5.51
CA LYS A 64 -0.88 16.09 -4.88
C LYS A 64 0.54 16.15 -5.45
N ARG A 65 1.20 15.00 -5.65
CA ARG A 65 2.55 14.96 -6.26
C ARG A 65 2.55 15.40 -7.72
N LYS A 66 1.59 14.93 -8.54
CA LYS A 66 1.46 15.35 -9.93
C LYS A 66 1.13 16.83 -10.07
N PHE A 67 0.25 17.34 -9.23
CA PHE A 67 -0.12 18.75 -9.20
C PHE A 67 1.09 19.64 -8.89
N ARG A 68 1.87 19.31 -7.85
CA ARG A 68 3.13 20.02 -7.54
C ARG A 68 4.11 19.98 -8.72
N ALA A 69 4.34 18.82 -9.32
CA ALA A 69 5.22 18.69 -10.48
C ALA A 69 4.74 19.52 -11.70
N ALA A 70 3.42 19.65 -11.89
CA ALA A 70 2.84 20.52 -12.91
C ALA A 70 3.06 22.01 -12.59
N VAL A 71 2.79 22.44 -11.35
CA VAL A 71 3.08 23.81 -10.89
C VAL A 71 4.57 24.15 -11.03
N ASP A 72 5.46 23.25 -10.59
CA ASP A 72 6.92 23.40 -10.69
C ASP A 72 7.41 23.47 -12.15
N SER A 73 6.64 22.94 -13.11
CA SER A 73 6.94 23.04 -14.54
C SER A 73 6.55 24.39 -15.17
N GLY A 74 5.81 25.24 -14.45
CA GLY A 74 5.45 26.59 -14.89
C GLY A 74 4.39 26.64 -16.00
N VAL A 75 3.47 25.67 -16.06
CA VAL A 75 2.35 25.70 -17.02
C VAL A 75 1.28 26.72 -16.61
N ASP A 76 0.65 27.36 -17.61
CA ASP A 76 -0.40 28.37 -17.38
C ASP A 76 -1.76 27.77 -16.98
N VAL A 77 -2.00 26.48 -17.23
CA VAL A 77 -3.26 25.76 -16.96
C VAL A 77 -3.01 24.30 -16.53
N ILE A 78 -3.68 23.86 -15.46
CA ILE A 78 -3.73 22.44 -15.04
C ILE A 78 -5.17 21.93 -15.15
N ILE A 79 -5.38 20.95 -16.03
CA ILE A 79 -6.69 20.38 -16.33
C ILE A 79 -6.84 19.03 -15.64
N PHE A 80 -7.75 18.90 -14.68
CA PHE A 80 -8.09 17.65 -14.05
C PHE A 80 -9.14 16.94 -14.91
N ASP A 81 -8.76 15.85 -15.60
CA ASP A 81 -9.72 14.97 -16.28
C ASP A 81 -10.38 14.07 -15.24
N LEU A 82 -11.48 14.60 -14.70
CA LEU A 82 -12.08 14.21 -13.43
C LEU A 82 -13.25 13.25 -13.65
N HIS A 83 -13.05 11.99 -13.26
CA HIS A 83 -14.09 10.99 -13.12
C HIS A 83 -13.95 10.26 -11.80
N SER A 84 -14.81 10.58 -10.82
CA SER A 84 -14.72 10.00 -9.48
C SER A 84 -16.09 9.97 -8.78
N PRO A 85 -16.38 8.90 -8.01
CA PRO A 85 -17.54 8.85 -7.12
C PRO A 85 -17.35 9.65 -5.83
N GLY A 86 -16.18 10.28 -5.61
CA GLY A 86 -15.79 10.89 -4.35
C GLY A 86 -15.03 9.91 -3.45
N GLY A 87 -15.06 10.12 -2.14
CA GLY A 87 -14.34 9.29 -1.17
C GLY A 87 -14.15 9.99 0.18
N PHE A 88 -12.95 9.91 0.76
CA PHE A 88 -12.66 10.40 2.10
C PHE A 88 -12.74 11.94 2.19
N THR A 89 -13.54 12.44 3.16
CA THR A 89 -13.80 13.87 3.37
C THR A 89 -12.53 14.69 3.63
N LEU A 90 -11.63 14.22 4.51
CA LEU A 90 -10.39 14.95 4.82
C LEU A 90 -9.46 15.06 3.60
N VAL A 91 -9.25 13.96 2.87
CA VAL A 91 -8.42 13.96 1.65
C VAL A 91 -9.04 14.88 0.59
N THR A 92 -10.37 14.92 0.50
CA THR A 92 -11.08 15.87 -0.36
C THR A 92 -10.77 17.31 0.04
N PHE A 93 -10.84 17.65 1.34
CA PHE A 93 -10.53 19.01 1.82
C PHE A 93 -9.08 19.40 1.55
N GLU A 94 -8.11 18.50 1.77
CA GLU A 94 -6.70 18.74 1.43
C GLU A 94 -6.49 19.02 -0.07
N LEU A 95 -7.21 18.30 -0.94
CA LEU A 95 -7.15 18.53 -2.39
C LEU A 95 -7.82 19.85 -2.80
N MET A 96 -8.93 20.21 -2.16
CA MET A 96 -9.58 21.52 -2.37
C MET A 96 -8.67 22.66 -1.93
N ASP A 97 -8.03 22.56 -0.77
CA ASP A 97 -7.13 23.59 -0.25
C ASP A 97 -5.87 23.72 -1.11
N MET A 98 -5.28 22.61 -1.56
CA MET A 98 -4.18 22.62 -2.53
C MET A 98 -4.54 23.38 -3.83
N VAL A 99 -5.75 23.18 -4.35
CA VAL A 99 -6.24 23.85 -5.56
C VAL A 99 -6.50 25.33 -5.28
N LEU A 100 -7.19 25.66 -4.18
CA LEU A 100 -7.50 27.04 -3.80
C LEU A 100 -6.24 27.87 -3.51
N ASP A 101 -5.17 27.28 -2.97
CA ASP A 101 -3.92 27.99 -2.67
C ASP A 101 -3.06 28.25 -3.93
N ALA A 102 -3.32 27.56 -5.05
CA ALA A 102 -2.50 27.61 -6.26
C ALA A 102 -2.81 28.85 -7.14
N LYS A 103 -2.43 30.05 -6.67
CA LYS A 103 -2.81 31.33 -7.32
C LYS A 103 -2.09 31.66 -8.62
N ASP A 104 -0.98 30.99 -8.94
CA ASP A 104 -0.14 31.29 -10.11
C ASP A 104 -0.48 30.44 -11.35
N VAL A 105 -1.52 29.59 -11.29
CA VAL A 105 -1.94 28.68 -12.37
C VAL A 105 -3.46 28.58 -12.43
N GLU A 106 -4.06 28.50 -13.61
CA GLU A 106 -5.50 28.23 -13.72
C GLU A 106 -5.79 26.74 -13.54
N THR A 107 -6.73 26.41 -12.67
CA THR A 107 -7.17 25.05 -12.42
C THR A 107 -8.52 24.78 -13.09
N VAL A 108 -8.60 23.67 -13.84
CA VAL A 108 -9.77 23.34 -14.66
C VAL A 108 -10.28 21.93 -14.38
N ALA A 109 -11.53 21.80 -13.92
CA ALA A 109 -12.21 20.52 -13.83
C ALA A 109 -12.84 20.15 -15.19
N TYR A 110 -12.25 19.21 -15.93
CA TYR A 110 -12.90 18.61 -17.09
C TYR A 110 -13.65 17.35 -16.67
N ILE A 111 -14.99 17.41 -16.64
CA ILE A 111 -15.85 16.31 -16.20
C ILE A 111 -16.42 15.61 -17.43
N GLY A 112 -15.74 14.53 -17.83
CA GLY A 112 -16.18 13.69 -18.95
C GLY A 112 -17.38 12.78 -18.64
N LYS A 113 -17.61 12.42 -17.38
CA LYS A 113 -18.64 11.46 -16.98
C LYS A 113 -19.28 11.72 -15.62
N ASP A 114 -18.57 11.57 -14.50
CA ASP A 114 -19.13 11.74 -13.15
C ASP A 114 -18.11 12.39 -12.22
N ALA A 115 -18.44 13.52 -11.61
CA ALA A 115 -17.74 14.08 -10.45
C ALA A 115 -18.74 14.18 -9.29
N ILE A 116 -18.82 13.13 -8.49
CA ILE A 116 -19.83 12.95 -7.43
C ILE A 116 -19.17 13.04 -6.05
N SER A 117 -19.95 13.43 -5.05
CA SER A 117 -19.51 13.55 -3.66
C SER A 117 -18.26 14.42 -3.51
N GLY A 118 -17.20 13.92 -2.86
CA GLY A 118 -15.95 14.67 -2.71
C GLY A 118 -15.36 15.17 -4.03
N ALA A 119 -15.60 14.49 -5.15
CA ALA A 119 -15.15 14.96 -6.46
C ALA A 119 -15.97 16.15 -6.99
N ALA A 120 -17.23 16.29 -6.60
CA ALA A 120 -18.01 17.50 -6.88
C ALA A 120 -17.45 18.71 -6.11
N LEU A 121 -17.06 18.50 -4.84
CA LEU A 121 -16.47 19.54 -4.00
C LEU A 121 -15.07 19.96 -4.51
N LEU A 122 -14.25 19.00 -4.94
CA LEU A 122 -12.98 19.27 -5.61
C LEU A 122 -13.16 20.04 -6.93
N ALA A 123 -14.18 19.71 -7.72
CA ALA A 123 -14.51 20.50 -8.92
C ALA A 123 -14.92 21.95 -8.56
N LEU A 124 -15.73 22.14 -7.51
CA LEU A 124 -16.14 23.47 -7.03
C LEU A 124 -14.97 24.36 -6.57
N SER A 125 -13.86 23.77 -6.13
CA SER A 125 -12.65 24.51 -5.73
C SER A 125 -11.78 25.00 -6.89
N MET A 126 -12.00 24.51 -8.12
CA MET A 126 -11.22 24.91 -9.30
C MET A 126 -11.75 26.22 -9.91
N ASP A 127 -10.92 26.91 -10.70
CA ASP A 127 -11.30 28.16 -11.35
C ASP A 127 -12.40 27.92 -12.39
N THR A 128 -12.22 26.93 -13.28
CA THR A 128 -13.12 26.63 -14.40
C THR A 128 -13.65 25.20 -14.35
N ILE A 129 -14.95 24.98 -14.56
CA ILE A 129 -15.57 23.65 -14.68
C ILE A 129 -16.15 23.46 -16.09
N LEU A 130 -15.55 22.55 -16.86
CA LEU A 130 -15.97 22.18 -18.22
C LEU A 130 -16.61 20.79 -18.21
N MET A 131 -17.83 20.64 -18.74
CA MET A 131 -18.58 19.39 -18.68
C MET A 131 -18.98 18.84 -20.04
N LYS A 132 -18.99 17.50 -20.19
CA LYS A 132 -19.76 16.88 -21.28
C LYS A 132 -21.27 17.05 -21.04
N PRO A 133 -22.11 17.21 -22.09
CA PRO A 133 -23.56 17.46 -21.94
C PRO A 133 -24.33 16.40 -21.12
N GLY A 134 -23.82 15.16 -21.06
CA GLY A 134 -24.40 14.06 -20.29
C GLY A 134 -23.61 13.68 -19.02
N ALA A 135 -22.50 14.36 -18.71
CA ALA A 135 -21.76 14.14 -17.47
C ALA A 135 -22.56 14.63 -16.26
N ARG A 136 -22.21 14.21 -15.03
CA ARG A 136 -22.91 14.57 -13.79
C ARG A 136 -21.97 15.23 -12.77
N ILE A 137 -22.52 16.18 -12.01
CA ILE A 137 -21.87 16.84 -10.85
C ILE A 137 -22.87 16.99 -9.71
N GLY A 138 -22.39 16.82 -8.47
CA GLY A 138 -23.14 17.05 -7.23
C GLY A 138 -23.16 15.85 -6.30
N ASP A 139 -24.24 15.71 -5.53
CA ASP A 139 -24.51 14.60 -4.58
C ASP A 139 -23.34 14.38 -3.60
N ALA A 140 -23.15 15.36 -2.71
CA ALA A 140 -22.01 15.50 -1.81
C ALA A 140 -22.37 15.65 -0.33
N GLY A 141 -23.46 15.01 0.09
CA GLY A 141 -23.67 14.73 1.50
C GLY A 141 -22.67 13.69 2.01
N GLU A 142 -22.12 13.92 3.20
CA GLU A 142 -21.29 12.92 3.88
C GLU A 142 -22.16 11.82 4.48
N ILE A 143 -21.86 10.58 4.13
CA ILE A 143 -22.57 9.38 4.59
C ILE A 143 -21.65 8.45 5.37
N VAL A 144 -22.22 7.73 6.34
CA VAL A 144 -21.57 6.66 7.10
C VAL A 144 -22.29 5.34 6.86
N MET A 145 -21.52 4.25 6.79
CA MET A 145 -22.05 2.89 6.76
C MET A 145 -22.28 2.40 8.20
N GLY A 146 -23.51 2.04 8.54
CA GLY A 146 -23.84 1.49 9.86
C GLY A 146 -23.33 0.06 10.05
N GLN A 147 -23.38 -0.43 11.30
CA GLN A 147 -22.99 -1.81 11.64
C GLN A 147 -23.85 -2.89 10.95
N ASP A 148 -25.05 -2.54 10.52
CA ASP A 148 -25.96 -3.36 9.71
C ASP A 148 -25.68 -3.28 8.19
N GLY A 149 -24.66 -2.51 7.79
CA GLY A 149 -24.26 -2.28 6.41
C GLY A 149 -25.11 -1.26 5.65
N ALA A 150 -26.10 -0.62 6.29
CA ALA A 150 -26.92 0.40 5.64
C ALA A 150 -26.25 1.79 5.72
N TYR A 151 -26.17 2.47 4.58
CA TYR A 151 -25.72 3.88 4.51
C TYR A 151 -26.72 4.80 5.20
N ARG A 152 -26.19 5.78 5.94
CA ARG A 152 -26.93 6.80 6.67
C ARG A 152 -26.25 8.14 6.50
N TYR A 153 -27.04 9.21 6.53
CA TYR A 153 -26.51 10.56 6.55
C TYR A 153 -25.85 10.86 7.91
N THR A 154 -24.69 11.52 7.89
CA THR A 154 -23.81 11.68 9.07
C THR A 154 -24.42 12.60 10.15
N GLU A 155 -23.86 12.56 11.35
CA GLU A 155 -24.23 13.43 12.48
C GLU A 155 -24.23 14.92 12.09
N ALA A 156 -25.13 15.70 12.70
CA ALA A 156 -25.34 17.11 12.36
C ALA A 156 -24.07 17.98 12.49
N LYS A 157 -23.12 17.61 13.36
CA LYS A 157 -21.84 18.32 13.52
C LYS A 157 -21.03 18.25 12.22
N SER A 158 -20.67 17.07 11.74
CA SER A 158 -19.86 16.89 10.53
C SER A 158 -20.56 17.47 9.30
N ARG A 159 -21.87 17.25 9.18
CA ARG A 159 -22.72 17.88 8.15
C ARG A 159 -22.59 19.40 8.11
N SER A 160 -22.60 20.07 9.27
CA SER A 160 -22.47 21.52 9.36
C SER A 160 -21.10 22.05 8.94
N VAL A 161 -20.03 21.28 9.20
CA VAL A 161 -18.66 21.60 8.77
C VAL A 161 -18.54 21.47 7.25
N LEU A 162 -19.08 20.38 6.69
CA LEU A 162 -19.11 20.14 5.24
C LEU A 162 -19.89 21.22 4.49
N ALA A 163 -21.08 21.56 4.97
CA ALA A 163 -21.91 22.62 4.39
C ALA A 163 -21.21 23.99 4.45
N GLN A 164 -20.51 24.31 5.54
CA GLN A 164 -19.72 25.54 5.64
C GLN A 164 -18.56 25.54 4.62
N LYS A 165 -17.79 24.46 4.52
CA LYS A 165 -16.69 24.33 3.53
C LYS A 165 -17.21 24.48 2.09
N ALA A 166 -18.37 23.92 1.76
CA ALA A 166 -18.99 24.06 0.45
C ALA A 166 -19.44 25.51 0.16
N ARG A 167 -20.05 26.20 1.14
CA ARG A 167 -20.40 27.64 1.03
C ARG A 167 -19.16 28.50 0.78
N ASP A 168 -18.13 28.34 1.60
CA ASP A 168 -16.92 29.16 1.53
C ASP A 168 -16.16 28.94 0.23
N THR A 169 -16.08 27.69 -0.24
CA THR A 169 -15.47 27.34 -1.53
C THR A 169 -16.24 27.96 -2.69
N ALA A 170 -17.56 27.86 -2.70
CA ALA A 170 -18.39 28.46 -3.74
C ALA A 170 -18.29 29.99 -3.76
N ALA A 171 -18.27 30.64 -2.59
CA ALA A 171 -18.05 32.07 -2.48
C ALA A 171 -16.67 32.49 -2.99
N ALA A 172 -15.62 31.72 -2.69
CA ALA A 172 -14.26 31.97 -3.15
C ALA A 172 -14.08 31.81 -4.66
N THR A 173 -14.83 30.90 -5.30
CA THR A 173 -14.78 30.64 -6.75
C THR A 173 -15.93 31.30 -7.56
N GLY A 174 -16.72 32.18 -6.94
CA GLY A 174 -17.79 32.92 -7.61
C GLY A 174 -19.02 32.08 -8.00
N ARG A 175 -19.15 30.87 -7.45
CA ARG A 175 -20.25 29.93 -7.73
C ARG A 175 -21.45 30.11 -6.80
N SER A 176 -22.59 29.55 -7.19
CA SER A 176 -23.83 29.63 -6.40
C SER A 176 -23.70 28.93 -5.04
N VAL A 177 -23.57 29.73 -3.98
CA VAL A 177 -23.48 29.28 -2.57
C VAL A 177 -24.66 28.37 -2.19
N ALA A 178 -25.89 28.76 -2.53
CA ALA A 178 -27.09 27.98 -2.24
C ALA A 178 -27.10 26.59 -2.94
N LEU A 179 -26.67 26.51 -4.21
CA LEU A 179 -26.60 25.24 -4.93
C LEU A 179 -25.42 24.38 -4.46
N ALA A 180 -24.29 24.97 -4.08
CA ALA A 180 -23.15 24.28 -3.50
C ALA A 180 -23.47 23.69 -2.11
N GLU A 181 -24.07 24.46 -1.20
CA GLU A 181 -24.57 23.93 0.07
C GLU A 181 -25.58 22.81 -0.17
N LYS A 182 -26.47 22.95 -1.17
CA LYS A 182 -27.46 21.91 -1.50
C LYS A 182 -26.84 20.60 -2.01
N MET A 183 -25.63 20.61 -2.56
CA MET A 183 -24.90 19.35 -2.82
C MET A 183 -24.65 18.59 -1.51
N THR A 184 -24.44 19.31 -0.41
CA THR A 184 -24.09 18.75 0.90
C THR A 184 -25.28 18.56 1.83
N ASP A 185 -26.39 19.27 1.65
CA ASP A 185 -27.57 19.23 2.52
C ASP A 185 -28.86 18.77 1.81
N GLN A 186 -29.33 17.55 2.13
CA GLN A 186 -30.57 17.00 1.57
C GLN A 186 -31.84 17.69 2.10
N ASP A 187 -31.80 18.33 3.27
CA ASP A 187 -32.99 18.84 3.97
C ASP A 187 -33.42 20.22 3.43
N MET A 188 -32.46 21.00 2.91
CA MET A 188 -32.64 22.36 2.36
C MET A 188 -33.43 22.38 1.03
N VAL A 189 -34.05 23.52 0.67
CA VAL A 189 -34.71 23.68 -0.64
C VAL A 189 -34.21 24.95 -1.34
N VAL A 190 -33.77 24.85 -2.60
CA VAL A 190 -33.27 26.01 -3.36
C VAL A 190 -34.29 26.50 -4.38
N PHE A 191 -34.48 27.82 -4.42
CA PHE A 191 -35.38 28.53 -5.32
C PHE A 191 -34.55 29.41 -6.27
N ARG A 192 -35.01 29.55 -7.52
CA ARG A 192 -34.59 30.69 -8.34
C ARG A 192 -35.41 31.90 -7.92
N VAL A 193 -34.74 32.98 -7.59
CA VAL A 193 -35.34 34.26 -7.23
C VAL A 193 -35.01 35.31 -8.28
N THR A 194 -35.88 36.31 -8.44
CA THR A 194 -35.64 37.48 -9.29
C THR A 194 -35.78 38.74 -8.45
N ASN A 195 -34.81 39.64 -8.48
CA ASN A 195 -34.93 40.94 -7.84
C ASN A 195 -35.96 41.79 -8.59
N LYS A 196 -36.97 42.31 -7.90
CA LYS A 196 -38.09 43.08 -8.51
C LYS A 196 -37.63 44.43 -9.08
N ASN A 197 -36.54 44.99 -8.54
CA ASN A 197 -36.04 46.32 -8.89
C ASN A 197 -34.99 46.27 -10.00
N THR A 198 -34.13 45.24 -10.04
CA THR A 198 -33.03 45.12 -11.01
C THR A 198 -33.25 44.06 -12.08
N GLY A 199 -34.19 43.12 -11.88
CA GLY A 199 -34.35 41.94 -12.74
C GLY A 199 -33.26 40.87 -12.58
N GLU A 200 -32.30 41.05 -11.66
CA GLU A 200 -31.22 40.11 -11.40
C GLU A 200 -31.77 38.76 -10.91
N GLN A 201 -31.31 37.65 -11.50
CA GLN A 201 -31.68 36.31 -11.04
C GLN A 201 -30.57 35.69 -10.19
N LYS A 202 -30.97 35.13 -9.04
CA LYS A 202 -30.09 34.42 -8.09
C LYS A 202 -30.73 33.13 -7.61
N TYR A 203 -29.96 32.35 -6.87
CA TYR A 203 -30.43 31.16 -6.16
C TYR A 203 -30.31 31.40 -4.66
N PHE A 204 -31.41 31.23 -3.93
CA PHE A 204 -31.42 31.26 -2.46
C PHE A 204 -32.12 30.01 -1.94
N SER A 205 -31.64 29.54 -0.80
CA SER A 205 -32.29 28.51 0.01
C SER A 205 -33.50 29.04 0.77
N ASP A 206 -34.36 28.14 1.23
CA ASP A 206 -35.39 28.39 2.23
C ASP A 206 -34.83 29.04 3.51
N LYS A 207 -33.64 28.62 3.94
CA LYS A 207 -32.93 29.19 5.11
C LYS A 207 -32.49 30.64 4.88
N GLU A 208 -31.87 30.93 3.73
CA GLU A 208 -31.43 32.29 3.38
C GLU A 208 -32.64 33.23 3.25
N LEU A 209 -33.70 32.80 2.54
CA LEU A 209 -34.93 33.57 2.38
C LEU A 209 -35.60 33.89 3.73
N ALA A 210 -35.60 32.96 4.68
CA ALA A 210 -36.15 33.18 6.02
C ALA A 210 -35.29 34.12 6.90
N ALA A 211 -34.00 34.26 6.60
CA ALA A 211 -33.07 35.15 7.32
C ALA A 211 -32.91 36.54 6.67
N MET A 212 -33.38 36.70 5.43
CA MET A 212 -33.21 37.90 4.62
C MET A 212 -34.12 39.05 5.07
N LYS A 213 -33.56 40.26 5.20
CA LYS A 213 -34.32 41.45 5.63
C LYS A 213 -35.07 42.13 4.48
N ASP A 214 -34.53 42.01 3.28
CA ASP A 214 -35.02 42.53 2.01
C ASP A 214 -35.79 41.46 1.21
N ALA A 215 -36.30 40.40 1.85
CA ALA A 215 -37.00 39.30 1.18
C ALA A 215 -38.17 39.79 0.29
N ASP A 216 -38.82 40.89 0.68
CA ASP A 216 -39.91 41.52 -0.08
C ASP A 216 -39.44 42.15 -1.42
N ASP A 217 -38.16 42.44 -1.61
CA ASP A 217 -37.60 42.91 -2.90
C ASP A 217 -37.39 41.76 -3.90
N TRP A 218 -37.53 40.51 -3.47
CA TRP A 218 -37.33 39.32 -4.30
C TRP A 218 -38.66 38.65 -4.68
N GLU A 219 -38.79 38.25 -5.94
CA GLU A 219 -39.84 37.35 -6.41
C GLU A 219 -39.31 35.92 -6.35
N VAL A 220 -39.90 35.10 -5.48
CA VAL A 220 -39.50 33.69 -5.30
C VAL A 220 -40.21 32.82 -6.34
N GLY A 221 -39.42 32.22 -7.24
CA GLY A 221 -39.91 31.30 -8.25
C GLY A 221 -40.23 29.90 -7.70
N LYS A 222 -40.43 28.94 -8.61
CA LYS A 222 -40.59 27.53 -8.21
C LYS A 222 -39.26 26.96 -7.66
N PRO A 223 -39.33 25.98 -6.74
CA PRO A 223 -38.14 25.20 -6.36
C PRO A 223 -37.41 24.65 -7.58
N ILE A 224 -36.08 24.65 -7.53
CA ILE A 224 -35.27 23.96 -8.52
C ILE A 224 -35.48 22.45 -8.35
N ARG A 225 -35.88 21.76 -9.43
CA ARG A 225 -36.25 20.33 -9.40
C ARG A 225 -35.13 19.44 -8.85
N GLU A 226 -33.89 19.76 -9.19
CA GLU A 226 -32.69 19.08 -8.73
C GLU A 226 -32.30 19.41 -7.27
N ALA A 227 -32.99 20.37 -6.63
CA ALA A 227 -32.65 20.92 -5.31
C ALA A 227 -33.88 20.92 -4.38
N GLY A 228 -34.71 19.89 -4.48
CA GLY A 228 -35.85 19.67 -3.60
C GLY A 228 -35.44 19.17 -2.20
N LYS A 229 -36.43 18.98 -1.34
CA LYS A 229 -36.27 18.36 -0.02
C LYS A 229 -36.01 16.85 -0.15
N ASP A 230 -35.31 16.28 0.82
CA ASP A 230 -35.00 14.85 0.96
C ASP A 230 -34.12 14.31 -0.20
N MET A 231 -33.33 15.17 -0.83
CA MET A 231 -32.37 14.85 -1.90
C MET A 231 -31.20 15.84 -1.94
N PHE A 232 -29.99 15.40 -2.30
CA PHE A 232 -28.87 16.31 -2.56
C PHE A 232 -28.95 16.91 -3.98
N PHE A 233 -28.34 18.08 -4.19
CA PHE A 233 -28.25 18.65 -5.55
C PHE A 233 -27.36 17.80 -6.45
N ILE A 234 -27.93 17.33 -7.56
CA ILE A 234 -27.19 16.67 -8.64
C ILE A 234 -27.75 17.09 -10.00
N ALA A 235 -26.85 17.46 -10.91
CA ALA A 235 -27.21 17.94 -12.25
C ALA A 235 -26.38 17.22 -13.33
N ASN A 236 -26.95 17.12 -14.54
CA ASN A 236 -26.16 16.79 -15.73
C ASN A 236 -25.47 18.04 -16.29
N GLY A 237 -24.46 17.89 -17.15
CA GLY A 237 -23.65 19.00 -17.67
C GLY A 237 -24.47 20.15 -18.26
N ARG A 238 -25.49 19.85 -19.09
CA ARG A 238 -26.39 20.91 -19.62
C ARG A 238 -27.07 21.71 -18.51
N ARG A 239 -27.58 21.01 -17.49
CA ARG A 239 -28.28 21.61 -16.36
C ARG A 239 -27.34 22.33 -15.40
N ALA A 240 -26.10 21.83 -15.23
CA ALA A 240 -25.07 22.47 -14.42
C ALA A 240 -24.62 23.82 -15.02
N VAL A 241 -24.51 23.90 -16.35
CA VAL A 241 -24.23 25.17 -17.06
C VAL A 241 -25.43 26.12 -17.01
N GLU A 242 -26.65 25.64 -17.23
CA GLU A 242 -27.88 26.46 -17.10
C GLU A 242 -28.04 27.06 -15.69
N LEU A 243 -27.58 26.35 -14.66
CA LEU A 243 -27.67 26.75 -13.26
C LEU A 243 -26.44 27.53 -12.74
N GLY A 244 -25.41 27.77 -13.58
CA GLY A 244 -24.19 28.48 -13.16
C GLY A 244 -23.34 27.73 -12.13
N ILE A 245 -23.38 26.40 -12.15
CA ILE A 245 -22.44 25.53 -11.42
C ILE A 245 -21.23 25.19 -12.28
N ALA A 246 -21.43 24.96 -13.57
CA ALA A 246 -20.37 24.73 -14.55
C ALA A 246 -20.32 25.86 -15.57
N ASP A 247 -19.14 26.12 -16.11
CA ASP A 247 -18.86 27.30 -16.93
C ASP A 247 -19.21 27.07 -18.40
N GLN A 248 -18.86 25.90 -18.96
CA GLN A 248 -19.17 25.58 -20.35
C GLN A 248 -19.34 24.09 -20.64
N LEU A 249 -20.05 23.79 -21.73
CA LEU A 249 -20.12 22.47 -22.33
C LEU A 249 -18.99 22.24 -23.34
N VAL A 250 -18.40 21.04 -23.30
CA VAL A 250 -17.39 20.56 -24.25
C VAL A 250 -17.74 19.18 -24.80
N SER A 251 -17.36 18.88 -26.04
CA SER A 251 -17.69 17.61 -26.70
C SER A 251 -16.68 16.49 -26.39
N GLY A 252 -15.45 16.86 -26.05
CA GLY A 252 -14.31 15.95 -25.87
C GLY A 252 -13.06 16.69 -25.38
N LYS A 253 -11.93 15.96 -25.27
CA LYS A 253 -10.64 16.55 -24.88
C LYS A 253 -10.07 17.47 -25.97
N GLU A 254 -10.45 17.18 -27.21
CA GLU A 254 -10.08 17.91 -28.42
C GLU A 254 -10.61 19.36 -28.41
N ASP A 255 -11.73 19.60 -27.72
CA ASP A 255 -12.31 20.94 -27.56
C ASP A 255 -11.58 21.78 -26.50
N LEU A 256 -10.89 21.17 -25.54
CA LEU A 256 -10.28 21.86 -24.40
C LEU A 256 -9.24 22.88 -24.86
N ALA A 257 -8.40 22.52 -25.83
CA ALA A 257 -7.36 23.40 -26.35
C ALA A 257 -7.93 24.70 -26.97
N ARG A 258 -9.11 24.60 -27.58
CA ARG A 258 -9.83 25.72 -28.19
C ARG A 258 -10.56 26.57 -27.15
N VAL A 259 -11.18 25.94 -26.15
CA VAL A 259 -11.93 26.64 -25.09
C VAL A 259 -11.00 27.41 -24.14
N LEU A 260 -9.87 26.81 -23.76
CA LEU A 260 -8.93 27.38 -22.78
C LEU A 260 -7.84 28.27 -23.42
N ASN A 261 -7.84 28.42 -24.75
CA ASN A 261 -6.80 29.09 -25.54
C ASN A 261 -5.37 28.56 -25.27
N VAL A 262 -5.23 27.23 -25.18
CA VAL A 262 -3.95 26.57 -24.90
C VAL A 262 -3.36 25.87 -26.14
N GLN A 263 -2.07 25.55 -26.06
CA GLN A 263 -1.34 24.81 -27.09
C GLN A 263 -1.90 23.38 -27.25
N ALA A 264 -1.81 22.85 -28.48
CA ALA A 264 -2.27 21.50 -28.82
C ALA A 264 -1.14 20.72 -29.54
N PRO A 265 -0.98 19.41 -29.28
CA PRO A 265 -1.72 18.61 -28.31
C PRO A 265 -1.37 18.98 -26.85
N ILE A 266 -2.36 18.90 -25.97
CA ILE A 266 -2.13 19.09 -24.53
C ILE A 266 -1.47 17.81 -23.98
N PRO A 267 -0.31 17.86 -23.31
CA PRO A 267 0.29 16.68 -22.71
C PRO A 267 -0.59 16.11 -21.58
N GLU A 268 -0.69 14.79 -21.49
CA GLU A 268 -1.33 14.09 -20.36
C GLU A 268 -0.28 13.47 -19.43
N GLU A 269 -0.28 13.88 -18.16
CA GLU A 269 0.61 13.33 -17.14
C GLU A 269 0.01 12.02 -16.60
N HIS A 270 0.22 10.93 -17.35
CA HIS A 270 -0.20 9.59 -16.94
C HIS A 270 0.52 9.10 -15.67
N ARG A 271 0.03 8.02 -15.06
CA ARG A 271 0.71 7.43 -13.90
C ARG A 271 2.06 6.87 -14.31
N SER A 272 3.10 7.14 -13.52
CA SER A 272 4.41 6.52 -13.71
C SER A 272 4.36 5.01 -13.43
N TRP A 273 5.40 4.29 -13.86
CA TRP A 273 5.54 2.88 -13.50
C TRP A 273 5.68 2.69 -11.98
N VAL A 274 6.27 3.68 -11.28
CA VAL A 274 6.37 3.68 -9.81
C VAL A 274 4.99 3.84 -9.18
N ASP A 275 4.18 4.80 -9.63
CA ASP A 275 2.81 4.98 -9.13
C ASP A 275 1.98 3.71 -9.33
N THR A 276 2.12 3.08 -10.51
CA THR A 276 1.43 1.83 -10.85
C THR A 276 1.89 0.68 -9.95
N PHE A 277 3.20 0.58 -9.66
CA PHE A 277 3.74 -0.43 -8.76
C PHE A 277 3.31 -0.22 -7.30
N VAL A 278 3.29 1.04 -6.84
CA VAL A 278 2.76 1.42 -5.52
C VAL A 278 1.27 1.06 -5.40
N LEU A 279 0.46 1.32 -6.43
CA LEU A 279 -0.94 0.89 -6.47
C LEU A 279 -1.08 -0.62 -6.37
N ILE A 280 -0.28 -1.39 -7.12
CA ILE A 280 -0.27 -2.86 -7.09
C ILE A 280 0.07 -3.37 -5.68
N LEU A 281 1.15 -2.89 -5.07
CA LEU A 281 1.57 -3.29 -3.72
C LEU A 281 0.53 -2.94 -2.64
N ASN A 282 -0.20 -1.83 -2.82
CA ASN A 282 -1.29 -1.41 -1.93
C ASN A 282 -2.59 -2.21 -2.10
N MET A 283 -2.76 -3.02 -3.15
CA MET A 283 -3.92 -3.90 -3.25
C MET A 283 -3.90 -4.96 -2.14
N LYS A 284 -5.05 -5.20 -1.49
CA LYS A 284 -5.20 -6.15 -0.37
C LYS A 284 -4.50 -7.51 -0.60
N PHE A 285 -4.61 -8.06 -1.81
CA PHE A 285 -3.97 -9.34 -2.19
C PHE A 285 -2.43 -9.28 -2.17
N PHE A 286 -1.82 -8.26 -2.78
CA PHE A 286 -0.36 -8.13 -2.83
C PHE A 286 0.21 -7.70 -1.48
N THR A 287 -0.48 -6.82 -0.75
CA THR A 287 -0.17 -6.50 0.65
C THR A 287 -0.13 -7.76 1.51
N PHE A 288 -1.18 -8.60 1.45
CA PHE A 288 -1.24 -9.87 2.18
C PHE A 288 -0.06 -10.80 1.83
N LEU A 289 0.22 -10.97 0.53
CA LEU A 289 1.32 -11.82 0.07
C LEU A 289 2.70 -11.29 0.51
N LEU A 290 2.89 -9.97 0.50
CA LEU A 290 4.13 -9.31 0.90
C LEU A 290 4.41 -9.47 2.39
N LEU A 291 3.37 -9.32 3.23
CA LEU A 291 3.47 -9.58 4.67
C LEU A 291 3.70 -11.06 4.97
N LEU A 292 2.97 -11.97 4.31
CA LEU A 292 3.14 -13.40 4.45
C LEU A 292 4.57 -13.85 4.08
N ALA A 293 5.09 -13.39 2.94
CA ALA A 293 6.45 -13.69 2.50
C ALA A 293 7.50 -13.12 3.46
N GLY A 294 7.34 -11.87 3.92
CA GLY A 294 8.24 -11.24 4.88
C GLY A 294 8.28 -11.97 6.23
N LEU A 295 7.12 -12.38 6.76
CA LEU A 295 7.02 -13.15 8.00
C LEU A 295 7.64 -14.55 7.87
N ILE A 296 7.35 -15.28 6.78
CA ILE A 296 7.95 -16.61 6.52
C ILE A 296 9.48 -16.48 6.41
N ALA A 297 9.98 -15.51 5.65
CA ALA A 297 11.41 -15.27 5.47
C ALA A 297 12.11 -14.92 6.80
N LEU A 298 11.47 -14.11 7.65
CA LEU A 298 11.94 -13.77 8.99
C LEU A 298 12.02 -15.01 9.90
N ALA A 299 10.99 -15.85 9.91
CA ALA A 299 10.95 -17.04 10.76
C ALA A 299 11.94 -18.13 10.31
N VAL A 300 12.16 -18.28 8.99
CA VAL A 300 13.19 -19.18 8.45
C VAL A 300 14.59 -18.71 8.88
N GLU A 301 14.87 -17.40 8.81
CA GLU A 301 16.13 -16.82 9.30
C GLU A 301 16.32 -17.06 10.80
N LEU A 302 15.30 -16.79 11.63
CA LEU A 302 15.36 -17.02 13.08
C LEU A 302 15.52 -18.51 13.46
N SER A 303 15.19 -19.43 12.55
CA SER A 303 15.33 -20.88 12.77
C SER A 303 16.72 -21.43 12.41
N ALA A 304 17.56 -20.66 11.71
CA ALA A 304 18.87 -21.09 11.23
C ALA A 304 19.96 -20.04 11.56
N PRO A 305 20.92 -20.32 12.46
CA PRO A 305 21.88 -19.31 12.89
C PRO A 305 22.83 -18.86 11.76
N GLY A 306 22.64 -17.63 11.29
CA GLY A 306 23.47 -16.95 10.30
C GLY A 306 22.70 -15.80 9.63
N LEU A 307 23.41 -14.89 8.94
CA LEU A 307 22.76 -13.95 8.01
C LEU A 307 22.57 -14.64 6.66
N GLY A 308 21.35 -15.06 6.38
CA GLY A 308 20.95 -15.84 5.23
C GLY A 308 20.11 -15.05 4.22
N VAL A 309 19.54 -15.81 3.27
CA VAL A 309 18.62 -15.27 2.26
C VAL A 309 17.28 -14.87 2.89
N GLY A 310 16.91 -15.46 4.04
CA GLY A 310 15.66 -15.15 4.76
C GLY A 310 15.66 -13.72 5.32
N GLY A 311 16.75 -13.30 5.95
CA GLY A 311 16.89 -11.95 6.52
C GLY A 311 16.83 -10.87 5.43
N LEU A 312 17.54 -11.07 4.32
CA LEU A 312 17.50 -10.15 3.17
C LEU A 312 16.13 -10.09 2.49
N LEU A 313 15.46 -11.24 2.32
CA LEU A 313 14.12 -11.30 1.72
C LEU A 313 13.08 -10.65 2.65
N SER A 314 13.16 -10.88 3.95
CA SER A 314 12.32 -10.24 4.96
C SER A 314 12.47 -8.72 4.94
N LEU A 315 13.72 -8.23 4.96
CA LEU A 315 14.04 -6.81 4.86
C LEU A 315 13.50 -6.19 3.55
N LEU A 316 13.61 -6.91 2.43
CA LEU A 316 13.05 -6.47 1.15
C LEU A 316 11.52 -6.41 1.19
N CYS A 317 10.84 -7.43 1.74
CA CYS A 317 9.38 -7.48 1.83
C CYS A 317 8.83 -6.36 2.72
N PHE A 318 9.34 -6.20 3.94
CA PHE A 318 8.90 -5.13 4.83
C PHE A 318 9.36 -3.74 4.35
N GLY A 319 10.55 -3.65 3.74
CA GLY A 319 11.03 -2.42 3.10
C GLY A 319 10.11 -1.95 1.97
N LEU A 320 9.70 -2.85 1.06
CA LEU A 320 8.73 -2.55 0.01
C LEU A 320 7.34 -2.21 0.56
N PHE A 321 6.91 -2.87 1.64
CA PHE A 321 5.66 -2.57 2.33
C PHE A 321 5.65 -1.13 2.84
N PHE A 322 6.59 -0.76 3.71
CA PHE A 322 6.66 0.59 4.27
C PHE A 322 6.94 1.66 3.20
N TRP A 323 7.81 1.38 2.23
CA TRP A 323 8.06 2.28 1.09
C TRP A 323 6.78 2.59 0.30
N SER A 324 5.99 1.55 -0.03
CA SER A 324 4.74 1.70 -0.78
C SER A 324 3.66 2.46 -0.01
N ARG A 325 3.70 2.43 1.33
CA ARG A 325 2.79 3.18 2.20
C ARG A 325 3.24 4.61 2.42
N PHE A 326 4.55 4.84 2.51
CA PHE A 326 5.14 6.18 2.55
C PHE A 326 4.85 6.98 1.27
N LEU A 327 5.01 6.37 0.09
CA LEU A 327 4.66 7.00 -1.19
C LEU A 327 3.14 7.18 -1.41
N GLY A 328 2.32 6.50 -0.62
CA GLY A 328 0.86 6.62 -0.61
C GLY A 328 0.29 7.46 0.53
N GLY A 329 1.13 8.11 1.35
CA GLY A 329 0.70 8.93 2.49
C GLY A 329 0.04 8.16 3.64
N THR A 330 0.04 6.82 3.60
CA THR A 330 -0.63 5.95 4.58
C THR A 330 0.26 5.49 5.73
N SER A 331 1.55 5.83 5.70
CA SER A 331 2.53 5.51 6.74
C SER A 331 3.61 6.58 6.79
N GLY A 332 4.06 6.93 8.00
CA GLY A 332 5.20 7.81 8.23
C GLY A 332 6.34 7.09 8.97
N TRP A 333 7.17 7.87 9.67
CA TRP A 333 8.29 7.35 10.46
C TRP A 333 7.87 6.67 11.76
N LEU A 334 6.68 6.99 12.29
CA LEU A 334 6.18 6.43 13.55
C LEU A 334 5.95 4.93 13.40
N GLU A 335 5.27 4.50 12.33
CA GLU A 335 4.95 3.11 12.03
C GLU A 335 6.24 2.30 11.84
N VAL A 336 7.19 2.82 11.05
CA VAL A 336 8.50 2.18 10.84
C VAL A 336 9.27 2.04 12.16
N LEU A 337 9.27 3.07 13.01
CA LEU A 337 9.89 3.03 14.34
C LEU A 337 9.23 1.96 15.23
N LEU A 338 7.89 1.94 15.30
CA LEU A 338 7.13 0.96 16.08
C LEU A 338 7.40 -0.48 15.61
N PHE A 339 7.52 -0.70 14.29
CA PHE A 339 7.88 -2.00 13.72
C PHE A 339 9.29 -2.44 14.16
N VAL A 340 10.29 -1.57 13.99
CA VAL A 340 11.69 -1.88 14.33
C VAL A 340 11.85 -2.09 15.84
N VAL A 341 11.25 -1.23 16.68
CA VAL A 341 11.24 -1.40 18.13
C VAL A 341 10.50 -2.70 18.52
N GLY A 342 9.39 -3.02 17.85
CA GLY A 342 8.67 -4.28 18.04
C GLY A 342 9.53 -5.51 17.79
N LEU A 343 10.23 -5.55 16.65
CA LEU A 343 11.18 -6.62 16.31
C LEU A 343 12.36 -6.69 17.29
N LEU A 344 12.90 -5.54 17.73
CA LEU A 344 13.97 -5.49 18.74
C LEU A 344 13.51 -6.01 20.11
N CYS A 345 12.28 -5.73 20.53
CA CYS A 345 11.70 -6.29 21.75
C CYS A 345 11.52 -7.82 21.66
N ILE A 346 11.08 -8.35 20.52
CA ILE A 346 11.00 -9.79 20.26
C ILE A 346 12.41 -10.41 20.33
N ALA A 347 13.39 -9.82 19.65
CA ALA A 347 14.78 -10.29 19.68
C ALA A 347 15.39 -10.24 21.09
N ALA A 348 15.09 -9.20 21.89
CA ALA A 348 15.58 -9.09 23.26
C ALA A 348 15.00 -10.19 24.18
N GLU A 349 13.73 -10.56 24.05
CA GLU A 349 13.16 -11.72 24.77
C GLU A 349 13.86 -13.02 24.35
N VAL A 350 14.07 -13.24 23.04
CA VAL A 350 14.67 -14.48 22.51
C VAL A 350 16.15 -14.64 22.90
N PHE A 351 16.94 -13.56 22.87
CA PHE A 351 18.41 -13.64 23.05
C PHE A 351 18.94 -13.14 24.40
N VAL A 352 18.22 -12.30 25.13
CA VAL A 352 18.75 -11.57 26.31
C VAL A 352 17.95 -11.84 27.59
N ILE A 353 16.62 -11.96 27.51
CA ILE A 353 15.74 -12.04 28.68
C ILE A 353 15.16 -13.45 28.80
N PRO A 354 15.82 -14.38 29.54
CA PRO A 354 15.27 -15.71 29.78
C PRO A 354 14.04 -15.64 30.70
N GLY A 355 12.86 -15.51 30.09
CA GLY A 355 11.57 -15.78 30.69
C GLY A 355 10.89 -14.62 31.41
N PHE A 356 10.05 -13.86 30.69
CA PHE A 356 8.78 -13.38 31.24
C PHE A 356 7.66 -13.26 30.19
N GLY A 357 7.98 -13.36 28.90
CA GLY A 357 7.06 -13.25 27.77
C GLY A 357 6.57 -11.82 27.49
N VAL A 358 6.77 -10.88 28.43
CA VAL A 358 6.24 -9.52 28.34
C VAL A 358 6.94 -8.68 27.27
N ALA A 359 8.26 -8.81 27.08
CA ALA A 359 8.94 -8.10 25.99
C ALA A 359 8.57 -8.71 24.63
N GLY A 360 8.37 -10.03 24.56
CA GLY A 360 7.82 -10.71 23.39
C GLY A 360 6.40 -10.27 23.03
N ILE A 361 5.47 -10.22 24.01
CA ILE A 361 4.07 -9.79 23.81
C ILE A 361 4.01 -8.32 23.41
N LEU A 362 4.75 -7.44 24.09
CA LEU A 362 4.84 -6.02 23.75
C LEU A 362 5.41 -5.84 22.34
N GLY A 363 6.50 -6.56 22.01
CA GLY A 363 7.12 -6.51 20.69
C GLY A 363 6.18 -6.98 19.58
N LEU A 364 5.41 -8.04 19.81
CA LEU A 364 4.37 -8.51 18.89
C LEU A 364 3.25 -7.47 18.73
N ALA A 365 2.78 -6.88 19.82
CA ALA A 365 1.74 -5.83 19.79
C ALA A 365 2.20 -4.58 19.04
N LEU A 366 3.45 -4.14 19.22
CA LEU A 366 4.07 -3.04 18.47
C LEU A 366 4.23 -3.37 16.98
N THR A 367 4.64 -4.61 16.67
CA THR A 367 4.81 -5.09 15.28
C THR A 367 3.47 -5.14 14.55
N VAL A 368 2.46 -5.79 15.13
CA VAL A 368 1.10 -5.88 14.56
C VAL A 368 0.44 -4.50 14.49
N GLY A 369 0.55 -3.70 15.56
CA GLY A 369 0.02 -2.34 15.62
C GLY A 369 0.59 -1.44 14.52
N SER A 370 1.90 -1.49 14.31
CA SER A 370 2.57 -0.80 13.20
C SER A 370 2.02 -1.23 11.83
N LEU A 371 1.95 -2.53 11.56
CA LEU A 371 1.47 -3.05 10.28
C LEU A 371 0.01 -2.67 9.99
N VAL A 372 -0.83 -2.61 11.02
CA VAL A 372 -2.23 -2.15 10.93
C VAL A 372 -2.30 -0.63 10.71
N MET A 373 -1.54 0.17 11.48
CA MET A 373 -1.49 1.63 11.30
C MET A 373 -1.01 2.01 9.89
N ALA A 374 0.08 1.40 9.43
CA ALA A 374 0.62 1.58 8.09
C ALA A 374 -0.32 1.07 6.97
N SER A 375 -1.45 0.46 7.30
CA SER A 375 -2.48 0.03 6.34
C SER A 375 -3.47 1.14 5.95
N GLY A 376 -3.44 2.28 6.66
CA GLY A 376 -3.85 3.55 6.09
C GLY A 376 -5.34 3.85 6.06
N HIS A 377 -6.22 2.91 6.44
CA HIS A 377 -7.65 3.21 6.58
C HIS A 377 -8.00 3.76 7.98
N LEU A 378 -6.98 3.89 8.85
CA LEU A 378 -7.03 4.51 10.17
C LEU A 378 -7.13 6.05 10.09
N SER A 379 -8.09 6.55 9.31
CA SER A 379 -8.45 7.97 9.26
C SER A 379 -9.21 8.33 10.55
N ILE A 380 -8.53 8.99 11.48
CA ILE A 380 -9.15 9.60 12.68
C ILE A 380 -9.80 10.92 12.23
N SER A 381 -10.94 10.82 11.55
CA SER A 381 -11.71 11.99 11.15
C SER A 381 -12.58 12.47 12.32
N ASP A 382 -12.37 13.72 12.73
CA ASP A 382 -13.17 14.44 13.74
C ASP A 382 -13.37 13.71 15.09
N GLY A 383 -12.41 12.84 15.45
CA GLY A 383 -12.40 12.06 16.69
C GLY A 383 -13.19 10.75 16.67
N GLN A 384 -13.83 10.40 15.54
CA GLN A 384 -14.47 9.08 15.36
C GLN A 384 -13.55 8.14 14.58
N VAL A 385 -13.32 6.94 15.13
CA VAL A 385 -12.57 5.88 14.44
C VAL A 385 -13.52 5.15 13.49
N ASN A 386 -13.15 5.03 12.21
CA ASN A 386 -13.87 4.16 11.28
C ASN A 386 -13.59 2.68 11.62
N TRP A 387 -14.39 2.14 12.55
CA TRP A 387 -14.26 0.77 13.06
C TRP A 387 -14.33 -0.31 11.98
N MET A 388 -15.09 -0.07 10.90
CA MET A 388 -15.19 -1.04 9.81
C MET A 388 -13.91 -1.07 8.98
N ALA A 389 -13.35 0.09 8.65
CA ALA A 389 -12.11 0.17 7.87
C ALA A 389 -10.89 -0.29 8.69
N LEU A 390 -10.86 0.01 9.99
CA LEU A 390 -9.90 -0.59 10.94
C LEU A 390 -10.04 -2.11 11.01
N GLY A 391 -11.28 -2.63 10.99
CA GLY A 391 -11.55 -4.07 10.94
C GLY A 391 -11.01 -4.76 9.69
N ASP A 392 -11.11 -4.12 8.52
CA ASP A 392 -10.56 -4.60 7.24
C ASP A 392 -9.02 -4.65 7.24
N ASP A 393 -8.37 -3.61 7.77
CA ASP A 393 -6.91 -3.56 7.93
C ASP A 393 -6.43 -4.63 8.92
N LEU A 394 -7.09 -4.73 10.08
CA LEU A 394 -6.80 -5.74 11.10
C LEU A 394 -6.99 -7.16 10.56
N LEU A 395 -8.06 -7.42 9.80
CA LEU A 395 -8.31 -8.71 9.17
C LEU A 395 -7.23 -9.07 8.15
N THR A 396 -6.71 -8.09 7.40
CA THR A 396 -5.63 -8.31 6.43
C THR A 396 -4.33 -8.71 7.13
N VAL A 397 -3.94 -7.99 8.19
CA VAL A 397 -2.71 -8.26 8.95
C VAL A 397 -2.82 -9.57 9.77
N LEU A 398 -3.92 -9.76 10.51
CA LEU A 398 -4.13 -10.99 11.28
C LEU A 398 -4.36 -12.20 10.38
N GLY A 399 -4.98 -12.03 9.22
CA GLY A 399 -5.12 -13.08 8.20
C GLY A 399 -3.76 -13.51 7.65
N ALA A 400 -2.89 -12.55 7.30
CA ALA A 400 -1.52 -12.84 6.87
C ALA A 400 -0.73 -13.55 7.98
N PHE A 401 -0.87 -13.11 9.24
CA PHE A 401 -0.24 -13.75 10.39
C PHE A 401 -0.76 -15.18 10.66
N LEU A 402 -2.08 -15.42 10.55
CA LEU A 402 -2.67 -16.74 10.71
C LEU A 402 -2.18 -17.71 9.62
N VAL A 403 -2.17 -17.27 8.36
CA VAL A 403 -1.65 -18.08 7.25
C VAL A 403 -0.13 -18.29 7.37
N PHE A 404 0.60 -17.33 7.92
CA PHE A 404 2.01 -17.50 8.32
C PHE A 404 2.17 -18.61 9.37
N LEU A 405 1.38 -18.62 10.45
CA LEU A 405 1.44 -19.66 11.48
C LEU A 405 1.13 -21.05 10.90
N ILE A 406 0.10 -21.15 10.05
CA ILE A 406 -0.24 -22.39 9.32
C ILE A 406 0.93 -22.81 8.41
N SER A 407 1.54 -21.87 7.69
CA SER A 407 2.68 -22.13 6.81
C SER A 407 3.89 -22.66 7.59
N ILE A 408 4.25 -22.05 8.72
CA ILE A 408 5.36 -22.50 9.57
C ILE A 408 5.05 -23.86 10.20
N PHE A 409 3.82 -24.11 10.64
CA PHE A 409 3.41 -25.42 11.15
C PHE A 409 3.55 -26.52 10.07
N ILE A 410 3.17 -26.24 8.82
CA ILE A 410 3.37 -27.15 7.69
C ILE A 410 4.86 -27.32 7.38
N ILE A 411 5.63 -26.22 7.24
CA ILE A 411 7.07 -26.27 6.93
C ILE A 411 7.80 -27.11 7.97
N THR A 412 7.58 -26.89 9.26
CA THR A 412 8.22 -27.66 10.35
C THR A 412 7.75 -29.12 10.40
N SER A 413 6.45 -29.38 10.24
CA SER A 413 5.90 -30.75 10.23
C SER A 413 6.32 -31.60 9.03
N TYR A 414 6.64 -30.97 7.90
CA TYR A 414 7.03 -31.65 6.66
C TYR A 414 8.52 -31.47 6.30
N MET A 415 9.30 -30.76 7.11
CA MET A 415 10.71 -30.41 6.82
C MET A 415 11.57 -31.66 6.54
N GLY A 416 11.37 -32.73 7.31
CA GLY A 416 12.06 -34.01 7.14
C GLY A 416 11.64 -34.84 5.92
N LYS A 417 10.72 -34.35 5.08
CA LYS A 417 10.19 -35.05 3.89
C LYS A 417 10.46 -34.33 2.57
N ILE A 418 11.06 -33.13 2.58
CA ILE A 418 11.29 -32.31 1.38
C ILE A 418 12.75 -32.49 0.90
N PRO A 419 13.00 -33.11 -0.28
CA PRO A 419 14.35 -33.51 -0.72
C PRO A 419 15.39 -32.39 -0.93
N ILE A 420 14.94 -31.13 -0.94
CA ILE A 420 15.78 -29.94 -1.10
C ILE A 420 16.27 -29.41 0.25
N LEU A 421 15.47 -29.52 1.31
CA LEU A 421 15.82 -29.04 2.66
C LEU A 421 16.74 -30.04 3.38
N SER A 422 16.58 -31.35 3.14
CA SER A 422 17.44 -32.41 3.67
C SER A 422 18.89 -32.38 3.15
N ARG A 423 19.22 -31.48 2.20
CA ARG A 423 20.59 -31.20 1.74
C ARG A 423 21.23 -29.97 2.39
N LEU A 424 20.43 -29.16 3.11
CA LEU A 424 20.89 -27.94 3.78
C LEU A 424 21.04 -28.13 5.29
N THR A 425 20.19 -28.96 5.89
CA THR A 425 20.53 -29.62 7.15
C THR A 425 21.52 -30.74 6.84
N LEU A 426 22.74 -30.64 7.37
CA LEU A 426 23.58 -31.83 7.50
C LEU A 426 22.80 -32.82 8.37
N GLN A 427 22.28 -33.89 7.76
CA GLN A 427 21.91 -35.06 8.55
C GLN A 427 23.18 -35.47 9.27
N ALA A 428 23.20 -35.37 10.61
CA ALA A 428 24.10 -36.19 11.38
C ALA A 428 23.76 -37.61 10.96
N GLU A 429 24.66 -38.20 10.17
CA GLU A 429 24.51 -39.54 9.66
C GLU A 429 24.67 -40.47 10.86
N VAL A 430 23.55 -40.67 11.56
CA VAL A 430 23.32 -41.86 12.38
C VAL A 430 23.20 -42.99 11.38
N ALA A 431 24.35 -43.33 10.79
CA ALA A 431 24.56 -44.57 10.09
C ALA A 431 24.13 -45.66 11.06
N SER A 432 23.15 -46.46 10.63
CA SER A 432 22.68 -47.62 11.36
C SER A 432 23.73 -48.73 11.28
N ASP A 433 24.87 -48.51 11.92
CA ASP A 433 25.93 -49.48 12.15
C ASP A 433 25.88 -49.91 13.62
N ASP A 434 25.08 -50.94 13.89
CA ASP A 434 24.95 -51.58 15.21
C ASP A 434 26.32 -52.05 15.77
N ALA A 435 27.34 -52.17 14.92
CA ALA A 435 28.71 -52.48 15.30
C ALA A 435 29.43 -51.34 16.07
N TYR A 436 29.20 -50.07 15.72
CA TYR A 436 29.94 -48.95 16.31
C TYR A 436 29.45 -48.56 17.72
N LEU A 437 28.18 -48.86 18.03
CA LEU A 437 27.62 -48.69 19.36
C LEU A 437 28.17 -49.71 20.37
N ALA A 438 28.70 -50.85 19.90
CA ALA A 438 29.26 -51.88 20.78
C ALA A 438 30.59 -51.43 21.42
N GLU A 439 31.53 -50.85 20.66
CA GLU A 439 32.84 -50.44 21.21
C GLU A 439 32.75 -49.23 22.14
N SER A 440 31.84 -48.29 21.83
CA SER A 440 31.62 -47.08 22.64
C SER A 440 30.72 -47.31 23.87
N ALA A 441 30.08 -48.48 23.97
CA ALA A 441 29.27 -48.83 25.14
C ALA A 441 30.15 -48.99 26.41
N PRO A 442 29.68 -48.50 27.58
CA PRO A 442 30.34 -48.71 28.87
C PRO A 442 30.62 -50.19 29.13
N ALA A 443 31.75 -50.51 29.78
CA ALA A 443 32.23 -51.89 29.92
C ALA A 443 31.19 -52.84 30.57
N TRP A 444 30.41 -52.38 31.56
CA TRP A 444 29.33 -53.14 32.17
C TRP A 444 28.23 -53.54 31.18
N GLN A 445 28.02 -52.78 30.09
CA GLN A 445 27.03 -53.06 29.06
C GLN A 445 27.52 -54.10 28.06
N ARG A 446 28.84 -54.17 27.79
CA ARG A 446 29.48 -55.17 26.93
C ARG A 446 29.62 -56.56 27.55
N VAL A 447 29.75 -56.65 28.87
CA VAL A 447 29.91 -57.94 29.56
C VAL A 447 28.63 -58.77 29.52
N GLU A 448 28.77 -60.06 29.21
CA GLU A 448 27.67 -61.04 29.12
C GLU A 448 27.55 -61.94 30.37
N LEU A 449 26.36 -62.54 30.54
CA LEU A 449 26.12 -63.53 31.60
C LEU A 449 26.91 -64.80 31.33
N GLY A 450 27.61 -65.32 32.34
CA GLY A 450 28.46 -66.50 32.23
C GLY A 450 29.90 -66.22 31.79
N GLN A 451 30.22 -65.00 31.33
CA GLN A 451 31.59 -64.59 30.98
C GLN A 451 32.49 -64.62 32.23
N THR A 452 33.75 -65.01 32.03
CA THR A 452 34.73 -65.17 33.10
C THR A 452 35.82 -64.11 33.02
N GLY A 453 36.23 -63.58 34.17
CA GLY A 453 37.29 -62.58 34.29
C GLY A 453 38.15 -62.81 35.54
N THR A 454 39.11 -61.93 35.75
CA THR A 454 40.02 -61.98 36.92
C THR A 454 39.88 -60.70 37.74
N THR A 455 39.78 -60.81 39.06
CA THR A 455 39.69 -59.62 39.94
C THR A 455 40.99 -58.79 39.90
N VAL A 456 40.86 -57.47 39.77
CA VAL A 456 41.98 -56.49 39.73
C VAL A 456 42.08 -55.71 41.04
N SER A 457 40.99 -55.67 41.81
CA SER A 457 40.99 -55.29 43.22
C SER A 457 40.34 -56.42 44.04
N PRO A 458 40.59 -56.51 45.35
CA PRO A 458 39.71 -57.28 46.21
C PRO A 458 38.27 -56.76 46.08
N LEU A 459 37.29 -57.66 46.18
CA LEU A 459 35.85 -57.35 46.12
C LEU A 459 35.26 -57.40 47.52
N ASN A 460 34.73 -56.29 48.03
CA ASN A 460 34.11 -56.22 49.36
C ASN A 460 32.96 -55.20 49.49
N PRO A 461 31.72 -55.57 49.13
CA PRO A 461 31.43 -56.54 48.07
C PRO A 461 31.74 -55.95 46.68
N GLY A 462 31.92 -54.63 46.56
CA GLY A 462 32.29 -53.95 45.31
C GLY A 462 33.80 -54.00 45.02
N GLY A 463 34.16 -53.94 43.74
CA GLY A 463 35.52 -53.79 43.25
C GLY A 463 35.58 -53.90 41.71
N ARG A 464 36.74 -54.22 41.14
CA ARG A 464 36.92 -54.33 39.67
C ARG A 464 37.42 -55.70 39.24
N MET A 465 36.92 -56.19 38.10
CA MET A 465 37.49 -57.31 37.36
C MET A 465 37.95 -56.88 35.97
N GLN A 466 38.93 -57.62 35.44
CA GLN A 466 39.35 -57.60 34.06
C GLN A 466 38.59 -58.70 33.32
N VAL A 467 37.93 -58.36 32.21
CA VAL A 467 37.34 -59.30 31.26
C VAL A 467 37.86 -58.95 29.88
N ASP A 468 38.62 -59.86 29.27
CA ASP A 468 39.39 -59.57 28.05
C ASP A 468 40.24 -58.29 28.26
N ASP A 469 40.13 -57.28 27.39
CA ASP A 469 40.81 -55.98 27.55
C ASP A 469 40.01 -54.93 28.35
N MET A 470 38.87 -55.30 28.95
CA MET A 470 37.96 -54.39 29.65
C MET A 470 38.08 -54.45 31.18
N LEU A 471 38.23 -53.29 31.83
CA LEU A 471 38.00 -53.13 33.27
C LEU A 471 36.52 -52.86 33.56
N VAL A 472 35.93 -53.64 34.45
CA VAL A 472 34.49 -53.64 34.75
C VAL A 472 34.29 -53.55 36.26
N ASP A 473 33.50 -52.57 36.70
CA ASP A 473 33.06 -52.47 38.10
C ASP A 473 32.04 -53.59 38.39
N VAL A 474 32.32 -54.38 39.43
CA VAL A 474 31.57 -55.58 39.80
C VAL A 474 31.28 -55.63 41.29
N VAL A 475 30.27 -56.41 41.65
CA VAL A 475 29.89 -56.69 43.03
C VAL A 475 29.88 -58.20 43.24
N SER A 476 30.56 -58.70 44.27
CA SER A 476 30.48 -60.11 44.67
C SER A 476 29.09 -60.46 45.18
N GLU A 477 28.74 -61.75 45.16
CA GLU A 477 27.50 -62.29 45.73
C GLU A 477 27.53 -62.38 47.27
N GLY A 478 28.15 -61.41 47.94
CA GLY A 478 28.25 -61.31 49.40
C GLY A 478 29.57 -61.80 49.99
N ASP A 479 30.29 -62.69 49.31
CA ASP A 479 31.61 -63.16 49.75
C ASP A 479 32.72 -62.14 49.47
N TYR A 480 33.74 -62.11 50.35
CA TYR A 480 34.99 -61.40 50.08
C TYR A 480 35.83 -62.20 49.07
N ILE A 481 36.32 -61.54 48.01
CA ILE A 481 37.11 -62.18 46.95
C ILE A 481 38.43 -61.44 46.80
N ASP A 482 39.56 -62.14 46.96
CA ASP A 482 40.90 -61.55 46.81
C ASP A 482 41.22 -61.16 45.37
N SER A 483 42.13 -60.19 45.21
CA SER A 483 42.65 -59.77 43.91
C SER A 483 43.41 -60.91 43.21
N GLY A 484 43.27 -61.03 41.89
CA GLY A 484 43.84 -62.11 41.09
C GLY A 484 42.99 -63.40 41.05
N SER A 485 41.81 -63.40 41.66
CA SER A 485 40.90 -64.55 41.70
C SER A 485 40.06 -64.63 40.42
N PRO A 486 39.87 -65.83 39.84
CA PRO A 486 39.00 -66.00 38.68
C PRO A 486 37.53 -65.99 39.11
N VAL A 487 36.70 -65.21 38.41
CA VAL A 487 35.29 -64.98 38.72
C VAL A 487 34.41 -65.10 37.47
N ARG A 488 33.14 -65.46 37.65
CA ARG A 488 32.12 -65.53 36.60
C ARG A 488 30.98 -64.56 36.88
N VAL A 489 30.49 -63.91 35.83
CA VAL A 489 29.29 -63.06 35.86
C VAL A 489 28.03 -63.91 36.00
N ILE A 490 27.27 -63.69 37.07
CA ILE A 490 26.05 -64.44 37.40
C ILE A 490 24.76 -63.62 37.23
N ALA A 491 24.83 -62.30 37.33
CA ALA A 491 23.69 -61.41 37.10
C ALA A 491 24.13 -60.02 36.61
N LYS A 492 23.21 -59.31 35.94
CA LYS A 492 23.40 -57.95 35.41
C LYS A 492 22.13 -57.14 35.63
N GLN A 493 22.23 -56.02 36.34
CA GLN A 493 21.12 -55.13 36.68
C GLN A 493 21.55 -53.68 36.43
N GLY A 494 21.33 -53.19 35.21
CA GLY A 494 21.84 -51.89 34.77
C GLY A 494 23.36 -51.84 34.88
N THR A 495 23.88 -50.82 35.59
CA THR A 495 25.31 -50.63 35.86
C THR A 495 25.91 -51.63 36.86
N ARG A 496 25.08 -52.44 37.55
CA ARG A 496 25.55 -53.42 38.54
C ARG A 496 25.73 -54.80 37.92
N VAL A 497 26.98 -55.22 37.76
CA VAL A 497 27.36 -56.58 37.36
C VAL A 497 27.71 -57.39 38.60
N VAL A 498 27.08 -58.56 38.79
CA VAL A 498 27.27 -59.43 39.95
C VAL A 498 28.12 -60.64 39.56
N VAL A 499 29.13 -60.95 40.38
CA VAL A 499 30.10 -62.03 40.12
C VAL A 499 30.24 -63.00 41.28
N ARG A 500 30.63 -64.24 40.97
CA ARG A 500 30.95 -65.31 41.92
C ARG A 500 32.33 -65.91 41.55
N VAL A 501 33.10 -66.38 42.53
CA VAL A 501 34.32 -67.17 42.29
C VAL A 501 33.99 -68.44 41.47
N LEU A 502 34.91 -68.84 40.60
CA LEU A 502 34.81 -70.08 39.80
C LEU A 502 35.07 -71.36 40.60
#